data_AF-W7JA91-F1
#
_entry.id   AF-W7JA91-F1
#
_cell.length_a   1.000
_cell.length_b   1.000
_cell.length_c   1.000
_cell.angle_alpha   90.00
_cell.angle_beta   90.00
_cell.angle_gamma   90.00
#
_symmetry.space_group_name_H-M   'P 1'
#
loop_
_entity.id
_entity.type
_entity.pdbx_description
1 polymer ?
#
loop_
_entity_poly.entity_id
_entity_poly.type
_entity_poly.pdbx_seq_one_letter_code
_entity_poly.pdbx_strand_id
1 'polypeptide(L)'
;MYGAAITIRPLLMAKPTGLVDPSGTPEPGVAALTRSLGVRDVATGLAMAFAPAGAPLRAAIAVRVASDTADAITFGTGLPDAGSRRNSAKVAGAWAVLCALSAFAAGR
;
A
#
# COMPACT_ATOMS: atom_id res chain seq x y z
N MET A 1 8.92 -7.11 -3.18
CA MET A 1 7.69 -6.27 -3.09
C MET A 1 7.81 -5.32 -1.91
N TYR A 2 7.38 -4.07 -2.05
CA TYR A 2 7.44 -3.06 -0.98
C TYR A 2 6.70 -3.51 0.29
N GLY A 3 5.53 -4.15 0.16
CA GLY A 3 4.76 -4.74 1.27
C GLY A 3 5.58 -5.65 2.18
N ALA A 4 6.31 -6.62 1.61
CA ALA A 4 7.19 -7.50 2.39
C ALA A 4 8.31 -6.74 3.11
N ALA A 5 8.87 -5.71 2.47
CA ALA A 5 9.93 -4.89 3.07
C ALA A 5 9.41 -4.11 4.29
N ILE A 6 8.22 -3.52 4.22
CA ILE A 6 7.63 -2.75 5.33
C ILE A 6 7.08 -3.66 6.44
N THR A 7 6.72 -4.91 6.13
CA THR A 7 6.41 -5.95 7.13
C THR A 7 7.62 -6.28 7.99
N ILE A 8 8.80 -6.44 7.37
CA ILE A 8 10.03 -6.78 8.09
C ILE A 8 10.59 -5.53 8.78
N ARG A 9 10.60 -4.39 8.07
CA ARG A 9 11.21 -3.14 8.51
C ARG A 9 10.24 -1.96 8.35
N PRO A 10 9.34 -1.73 9.33
CA PRO A 10 8.36 -0.63 9.28
C PRO A 10 8.95 0.77 9.08
N LEU A 11 10.18 0.97 9.53
CA LEU A 11 10.91 2.22 9.36
C LEU A 11 11.00 2.68 7.89
N LEU A 12 11.00 1.75 6.93
CA LEU A 12 11.05 2.06 5.50
C LEU A 12 9.85 2.87 5.01
N MET A 13 8.70 2.69 5.67
CA MET A 13 7.50 3.48 5.41
C MET A 13 7.39 4.67 6.37
N ALA A 14 7.61 4.44 7.67
CA ALA A 14 7.39 5.45 8.69
C ALA A 14 8.28 6.69 8.52
N LYS A 15 9.54 6.51 8.12
CA LYS A 15 10.48 7.62 7.94
C LYS A 15 10.05 8.59 6.82
N PRO A 16 9.80 8.15 5.57
CA PRO A 16 9.37 9.06 4.51
C PRO A 16 7.98 9.64 4.72
N THR A 17 7.13 9.02 5.54
CA THR A 17 5.80 9.56 5.89
C THR A 17 5.84 10.53 7.08
N GLY A 18 6.98 10.66 7.76
CA GLY A 18 7.11 11.47 8.98
C GLY A 18 6.42 10.86 10.20
N LEU A 19 6.09 9.57 10.16
CA LEU A 19 5.48 8.82 11.26
C LEU A 19 6.55 8.21 12.18
N VAL A 20 7.51 9.03 12.57
CA VAL A 20 8.60 8.66 13.48
C VAL A 20 8.67 9.65 14.62
N ASP A 21 9.13 9.17 15.77
CA ASP A 21 9.43 9.99 16.94
C ASP A 21 10.69 10.87 16.71
N PRO A 22 11.07 11.74 17.67
CA PRO A 22 12.27 12.57 17.57
C PRO A 22 13.59 11.79 17.44
N SER A 23 13.64 10.52 17.84
CA SER A 23 14.80 9.65 17.65
C SER A 23 14.84 9.01 16.25
N GLY A 24 13.81 9.24 15.44
CA GLY A 24 13.67 8.71 14.09
C GLY A 24 13.14 7.27 14.05
N THR A 25 12.52 6.79 15.13
CA THR A 25 11.93 5.45 15.18
C THR A 25 10.40 5.50 15.17
N PRO A 26 9.70 4.56 14.51
CA PRO A 26 8.25 4.50 14.58
C PRO A 26 7.82 4.04 15.97
N GLU A 27 6.82 4.71 16.53
CA GLU A 27 6.16 4.22 17.75
C GLU A 27 5.58 2.81 17.54
N PRO A 28 5.46 1.99 18.60
CA PRO A 28 5.01 0.60 18.49
C PRO A 28 3.69 0.42 17.73
N GLY A 29 2.72 1.33 17.93
CA GLY A 29 1.44 1.30 17.21
C GLY A 29 1.58 1.55 15.71
N VAL A 30 2.37 2.55 15.31
CA VAL A 30 2.69 2.82 13.90
C VAL A 30 3.41 1.63 13.28
N ALA A 31 4.37 1.05 14.00
CA ALA A 31 5.09 -0.12 13.54
C ALA A 31 4.15 -1.33 13.37
N ALA A 32 3.22 -1.57 14.28
CA ALA A 32 2.23 -2.64 14.18
C ALA A 32 1.30 -2.45 12.96
N LEU A 33 0.74 -1.26 12.79
CA LEU A 33 -0.13 -0.94 11.65
C LEU A 33 0.62 -1.04 10.32
N THR A 34 1.85 -0.56 10.25
CA THR A 34 2.70 -0.67 9.05
C THR A 34 2.95 -2.13 8.66
N ARG A 35 3.17 -3.02 9.65
CA ARG A 35 3.31 -4.46 9.37
C ARG A 35 2.01 -5.07 8.87
N SER A 36 0.88 -4.68 9.44
CA SER A 36 -0.45 -5.12 8.99
C SER A 36 -0.70 -4.72 7.54
N LEU A 37 -0.40 -3.48 7.17
CA LEU A 37 -0.46 -3.01 5.77
C LEU A 37 0.46 -3.81 4.86
N GLY A 38 1.70 -4.05 5.28
CA GLY A 38 2.65 -4.85 4.52
C GLY A 38 2.19 -6.29 4.29
N VAL A 39 1.59 -6.94 5.29
CA VAL A 39 1.01 -8.29 5.17
C VAL A 39 -0.19 -8.28 4.24
N ARG A 40 -1.10 -7.30 4.37
CA ARG A 40 -2.23 -7.11 3.44
C ARG A 40 -1.72 -6.97 2.01
N ASP A 41 -0.64 -6.23 1.80
CA ASP A 41 -0.06 -5.99 0.50
C ASP A 41 0.52 -7.26 -0.12
N VAL A 42 1.22 -8.06 0.67
CA VAL A 42 1.71 -9.36 0.24
C VAL A 42 0.55 -10.30 -0.06
N ALA A 43 -0.44 -10.40 0.83
CA ALA A 43 -1.58 -11.30 0.67
C ALA A 43 -2.40 -10.96 -0.60
N THR A 44 -2.74 -9.69 -0.81
CA THR A 44 -3.47 -9.24 -2.01
C THR A 44 -2.65 -9.42 -3.29
N GLY A 45 -1.34 -9.16 -3.23
CA GLY A 45 -0.44 -9.43 -4.35
C GLY A 45 -0.34 -10.91 -4.71
N LEU A 46 -0.26 -11.80 -3.73
CA LEU A 46 -0.26 -13.25 -3.95
C LEU A 46 -1.62 -13.71 -4.51
N ALA A 47 -2.73 -13.19 -3.99
CA ALA A 47 -4.05 -13.47 -4.54
C ALA A 47 -4.14 -13.11 -6.03
N MET A 48 -3.62 -11.94 -6.43
CA MET A 48 -3.53 -11.57 -7.84
C MET A 48 -2.59 -12.46 -8.64
N ALA A 49 -1.45 -12.87 -8.08
CA ALA A 49 -0.47 -13.70 -8.78
C ALA A 49 -0.97 -15.12 -9.06
N PHE A 50 -1.82 -15.67 -8.19
CA PHE A 50 -2.30 -17.04 -8.28
C PHE A 50 -3.77 -17.18 -8.70
N ALA A 51 -4.53 -16.09 -8.77
CA ALA A 51 -5.90 -16.16 -9.25
C ALA A 51 -5.95 -16.54 -10.74
N PRO A 52 -6.88 -17.43 -11.14
CA PRO A 52 -7.09 -17.70 -12.55
C PRO A 52 -7.61 -16.45 -13.27
N ALA A 53 -7.30 -16.35 -14.57
CA ALA A 53 -7.79 -15.30 -15.44
C ALA A 53 -9.32 -15.19 -15.40
N GLY A 54 -9.83 -13.99 -15.69
CA GLY A 54 -11.26 -13.68 -15.66
C GLY A 54 -11.73 -13.14 -14.31
N ALA A 55 -12.93 -13.54 -13.88
CA ALA A 55 -13.60 -12.94 -12.72
C ALA A 55 -12.79 -13.00 -11.39
N PRO A 56 -12.12 -14.11 -11.04
CA PRO A 56 -11.35 -14.18 -9.78
C PRO A 56 -10.18 -13.20 -9.75
N LEU A 57 -9.39 -13.12 -10.83
CA LEU A 57 -8.30 -12.16 -10.93
C LEU A 57 -8.80 -10.72 -10.92
N ARG A 58 -9.91 -10.42 -11.61
CA ARG A 58 -10.52 -9.08 -11.59
C ARG A 58 -11.00 -8.67 -10.20
N ALA A 59 -11.55 -9.60 -9.41
CA ALA A 59 -11.93 -9.35 -8.03
C ALA A 59 -10.69 -9.07 -7.14
N ALA A 60 -9.63 -9.86 -7.28
CA ALA A 60 -8.38 -9.64 -6.56
C ALA A 60 -7.76 -8.27 -6.89
N ILE A 61 -7.76 -7.90 -8.17
CA ILE A 61 -7.33 -6.57 -8.63
C ILE A 61 -8.19 -5.47 -8.03
N ALA A 62 -9.52 -5.62 -8.01
CA ALA A 62 -10.42 -4.62 -7.43
C ALA A 62 -10.14 -4.37 -5.95
N VAL A 63 -9.90 -5.43 -5.17
CA VAL A 63 -9.50 -5.32 -3.74
C VAL A 63 -8.18 -4.57 -3.60
N ARG A 64 -7.20 -4.86 -4.49
CA ARG A 64 -5.91 -4.17 -4.49
C ARG A 64 -6.06 -2.67 -4.79
N VAL A 65 -6.79 -2.34 -5.84
CA VAL A 65 -7.07 -0.94 -6.23
C VAL A 65 -7.78 -0.19 -5.11
N ALA A 66 -8.80 -0.80 -4.49
CA ALA A 66 -9.50 -0.19 -3.35
C ALA A 66 -8.56 0.06 -2.17
N SER A 67 -7.67 -0.90 -1.87
CA SER A 67 -6.68 -0.77 -0.80
C SER A 67 -5.68 0.36 -1.07
N ASP A 68 -5.09 0.41 -2.27
CA ASP A 68 -4.13 1.45 -2.66
C ASP A 68 -4.79 2.84 -2.72
N THR A 69 -6.07 2.92 -3.12
CA THR A 69 -6.85 4.16 -3.11
C THR A 69 -7.12 4.63 -1.68
N ALA A 70 -7.51 3.73 -0.78
CA ALA A 70 -7.73 4.06 0.62
C ALA A 70 -6.43 4.56 1.29
N ASP A 71 -5.30 3.95 0.97
CA ASP A 71 -3.98 4.40 1.44
C ASP A 71 -3.64 5.79 0.88
N ALA A 72 -3.88 6.03 -0.41
CA ALA A 72 -3.64 7.33 -1.04
C ALA A 72 -4.44 8.46 -0.38
N ILE A 73 -5.71 8.21 -0.04
CA ILE A 73 -6.56 9.16 0.67
C ILE A 73 -6.07 9.33 2.11
N THR A 74 -5.95 8.24 2.86
CA THR A 74 -5.61 8.27 4.29
C THR A 74 -4.26 8.94 4.54
N PHE A 75 -3.23 8.56 3.78
CA PHE A 75 -1.91 9.19 3.90
C PHE A 75 -1.87 10.58 3.23
N GLY A 76 -2.64 10.79 2.17
CA GLY A 76 -2.75 12.07 1.48
C GLY A 76 -3.38 13.18 2.34
N THR A 77 -4.22 12.83 3.31
CA THR A 77 -4.89 13.79 4.19
C THR A 77 -4.41 13.73 5.64
N GLY A 78 -3.96 12.56 6.12
CA GLY A 78 -3.69 12.30 7.53
C GLY A 78 -2.23 12.45 7.97
N LEU A 79 -1.26 12.57 7.05
CA LEU A 79 0.14 12.70 7.43
C LEU A 79 0.47 14.11 7.96
N PRO A 80 1.46 14.24 8.86
CA PRO A 80 1.77 15.50 9.55
C PRO A 80 2.30 16.59 8.59
N ASP A 81 3.19 16.20 7.67
CA ASP A 81 3.82 17.12 6.71
C ASP A 81 3.08 17.17 5.36
N ALA A 82 3.00 18.36 4.76
CA ALA A 82 2.34 18.56 3.46
C ALA A 82 3.09 17.89 2.29
N GLY A 83 4.43 17.86 2.34
CA GLY A 83 5.26 17.15 1.39
C GLY A 83 5.03 15.63 1.47
N SER A 84 5.05 15.08 2.69
CA SER A 84 4.75 13.67 2.95
C SER A 84 3.36 13.28 2.47
N ARG A 85 2.33 14.08 2.80
CA ARG A 85 0.96 13.90 2.28
C ARG A 85 0.93 13.78 0.76
N ARG A 86 1.50 14.76 0.06
CA ARG A 86 1.52 14.79 -1.41
C ARG A 86 2.30 13.63 -2.01
N ASN A 87 3.45 13.28 -1.44
CA ASN A 87 4.27 12.19 -1.95
C ASN A 87 3.60 10.83 -1.74
N SER A 88 3.02 10.59 -0.56
CA SER A 88 2.27 9.36 -0.27
C SER A 88 1.04 9.23 -1.16
N ALA A 89 0.24 10.30 -1.32
CA ALA A 89 -0.92 10.28 -2.21
C ALA A 89 -0.53 9.95 -3.66
N LYS A 90 0.58 10.52 -4.15
CA LYS A 90 1.09 10.24 -5.50
C LYS A 90 1.55 8.80 -5.66
N VAL A 91 2.36 8.29 -4.74
CA VAL A 91 2.90 6.93 -4.83
C VAL A 91 1.79 5.90 -4.73
N ALA A 92 0.92 6.01 -3.72
CA ALA A 92 -0.21 5.11 -3.56
C ALA A 92 -1.22 5.22 -4.72
N GLY A 93 -1.51 6.44 -5.18
CA GLY A 93 -2.36 6.66 -6.36
C GLY A 93 -1.78 6.07 -7.64
N ALA A 94 -0.45 6.15 -7.83
CA ALA A 94 0.21 5.52 -8.97
C ALA A 94 0.08 3.99 -8.93
N TRP A 95 0.20 3.37 -7.74
CA TRP A 95 -0.06 1.94 -7.56
C TRP A 95 -1.52 1.58 -7.86
N ALA A 96 -2.49 2.35 -7.35
CA ALA A 96 -3.91 2.14 -7.64
C ALA A 96 -4.20 2.18 -9.14
N VAL A 97 -3.64 3.16 -9.86
CA VAL A 97 -3.77 3.25 -11.33
C VAL A 97 -3.10 2.07 -12.01
N LEU A 98 -1.87 1.71 -11.63
CA LEU A 98 -1.15 0.59 -12.21
C LEU A 98 -1.91 -0.74 -12.03
N CYS A 99 -2.45 -0.98 -10.84
CA CYS A 99 -3.28 -2.16 -10.56
C CYS A 99 -4.60 -2.11 -11.33
N ALA A 100 -5.24 -0.95 -11.48
CA ALA A 100 -6.44 -0.83 -12.30
C ALA A 100 -6.14 -1.15 -13.78
N LEU A 101 -5.00 -0.71 -14.29
CA LEU A 101 -4.57 -1.00 -15.66
C LEU A 101 -4.29 -2.50 -15.88
N SER A 102 -3.82 -3.23 -14.87
CA SER A 102 -3.59 -4.68 -15.02
C SER A 102 -4.89 -5.47 -15.20
N ALA A 103 -6.04 -4.90 -14.84
CA ALA A 103 -7.34 -5.50 -15.12
C ALA A 103 -7.61 -5.69 -16.62
N PHE A 104 -7.00 -4.86 -17.49
CA PHE A 104 -7.12 -5.02 -18.95
C PHE A 104 -6.35 -6.24 -19.46
N ALA A 105 -5.32 -6.67 -18.75
CA ALA A 105 -4.54 -7.88 -19.05
C ALA A 105 -5.08 -9.13 -18.36
N ALA A 106 -6.08 -8.99 -17.47
CA ALA A 106 -6.60 -10.07 -16.63
C ALA A 106 -7.45 -11.12 -17.38
N GLY A 107 -7.60 -11.00 -18.71
CA GLY A 107 -8.37 -11.93 -19.54
C GLY A 107 -9.89 -11.85 -19.32
N ARG A 108 -10.63 -12.60 -20.14
CA ARG A 108 -12.06 -12.87 -19.94
C ARG A 108 -12.24 -14.08 -19.05
#